data_AF-A0A662FYV9-F1
#
_entry.id   AF-A0A662FYV9-F1
#
_cell.length_a   1.000
_cell.length_b   1.000
_cell.length_c   1.000
_cell.angle_alpha   90.00
_cell.angle_beta   90.00
_cell.angle_gamma   90.00
#
_symmetry.space_group_name_H-M   'P 1'
#
loop_
_entity.id
_entity.type
_entity.pdbx_description
1 polymer ?
#
loop_
_entity_poly.entity_id
_entity_poly.type
_entity_poly.pdbx_seq_one_letter_code
_entity_poly.pdbx_strand_id
1 'polypeptide(L)'
;MVSWSSAFATAFKIVLMSIIWAIIGLILIAIGLSMMGPIFTPPTMTHLPRYNMTGSAILGLMVAIIGYGILLLGTLASFLKYSAEYYAKEIREKGTLYQVQQPTY
;
A
#
# COMPACT_ATOMS: atom_id res chain seq x y z
N MET A 1 -23.61 -14.43 14.37
CA MET A 1 -22.28 -14.93 14.79
C MET A 1 -21.32 -14.56 13.67
N VAL A 2 -20.16 -13.97 13.96
CA VAL A 2 -19.16 -13.74 12.91
C VAL A 2 -18.86 -15.08 12.26
N SER A 3 -19.30 -15.26 11.02
CA SER A 3 -18.89 -16.44 10.26
C SER A 3 -17.45 -16.21 9.86
N TRP A 4 -16.61 -17.23 10.06
CA TRP A 4 -15.21 -17.23 9.62
C TRP A 4 -15.06 -16.80 8.14
N SER A 5 -16.08 -17.11 7.32
CA SER A 5 -16.18 -16.69 5.93
C SER A 5 -16.26 -15.16 5.73
N SER A 6 -17.00 -14.44 6.58
CA SER A 6 -17.15 -12.97 6.50
C SER A 6 -15.84 -12.24 6.82
N ALA A 7 -15.15 -12.70 7.86
CA ALA A 7 -13.84 -12.15 8.25
C ALA A 7 -12.79 -12.44 7.16
N PHE A 8 -12.77 -13.66 6.61
CA PHE A 8 -11.87 -14.03 5.51
C PHE A 8 -12.12 -13.21 4.24
N ALA A 9 -13.38 -12.99 3.87
CA ALA A 9 -13.73 -12.15 2.71
C ALA A 9 -13.23 -10.71 2.86
N THR A 10 -13.25 -10.16 4.08
CA THR A 10 -12.71 -8.83 4.37
C THR A 10 -11.19 -8.81 4.27
N ALA A 11 -10.51 -9.80 4.87
CA ALA A 11 -9.06 -9.94 4.77
C ALA A 11 -8.60 -10.09 3.30
N PHE A 12 -9.34 -10.84 2.50
CA PHE A 12 -9.05 -11.01 1.07
C PHE A 12 -9.14 -9.68 0.30
N LYS A 13 -10.13 -8.83 0.60
CA LYS A 13 -10.22 -7.47 0.02
C LYS A 13 -9.03 -6.59 0.41
N ILE A 14 -8.59 -6.66 1.67
CA ILE A 14 -7.42 -5.93 2.15
C ILE A 14 -6.17 -6.38 1.37
N VAL A 15 -5.99 -7.68 1.19
CA VAL A 15 -4.86 -8.24 0.44
C VAL A 15 -4.90 -7.79 -1.03
N LEU A 16 -6.05 -7.89 -1.70
CA LEU A 16 -6.20 -7.44 -3.09
C LEU A 16 -5.84 -5.96 -3.26
N MET A 17 -6.35 -5.09 -2.39
CA MET A 17 -6.00 -3.67 -2.47
C MET A 17 -4.52 -3.42 -2.12
N SER A 18 -3.97 -4.18 -1.18
CA SER A 18 -2.54 -4.11 -0.84
C SER A 18 -1.66 -4.49 -2.03
N ILE A 19 -2.07 -5.47 -2.84
CA ILE A 19 -1.38 -5.83 -4.09
C ILE A 19 -1.39 -4.67 -5.09
N ILE A 20 -2.52 -3.97 -5.24
CA ILE A 20 -2.62 -2.81 -6.14
C ILE A 20 -1.64 -1.71 -5.69
N TRP A 21 -1.61 -1.37 -4.40
CA TRP A 21 -0.65 -0.41 -3.87
C TRP A 21 0.80 -0.87 -3.98
N ALA A 22 1.06 -2.17 -3.80
CA ALA A 22 2.39 -2.74 -3.98
C ALA A 22 2.86 -2.59 -5.44
N ILE A 23 2.00 -2.85 -6.42
CA ILE A 23 2.32 -2.67 -7.84
C ILE A 23 2.64 -1.20 -8.13
N ILE A 24 1.77 -0.27 -7.71
CA ILE A 24 1.97 1.17 -7.93
C ILE A 24 3.28 1.65 -7.27
N GLY A 25 3.51 1.27 -6.02
CA GLY A 25 4.71 1.65 -5.27
C GLY A 25 5.99 1.06 -5.87
N LEU A 26 5.96 -0.22 -6.27
CA LEU A 26 7.11 -0.86 -6.91
C LEU A 26 7.44 -0.25 -8.27
N ILE A 27 6.44 0.13 -9.07
CA ILE A 27 6.65 0.85 -10.33
C ILE A 27 7.36 2.18 -10.06
N LEU A 28 6.89 2.96 -9.08
CA LEU A 28 7.53 4.22 -8.71
C LEU A 28 8.96 4.03 -8.18
N ILE A 29 9.19 3.00 -7.37
CA ILE A 29 10.53 2.63 -6.91
C ILE A 29 11.43 2.28 -8.10
N ALA A 30 10.96 1.45 -9.02
CA ALA A 30 11.72 1.06 -10.20
C ALA A 30 12.07 2.26 -11.10
N ILE A 31 11.11 3.18 -11.29
CA ILE A 31 11.34 4.45 -12.01
C ILE A 31 12.43 5.26 -11.28
N GLY A 32 12.28 5.47 -9.96
CA GLY A 32 13.26 6.21 -9.17
C GLY A 32 14.67 5.61 -9.26
N LEU A 33 14.80 4.28 -9.13
CA LEU A 33 16.07 3.57 -9.27
C LEU A 33 16.66 3.71 -10.68
N SER A 34 15.84 3.65 -11.73
CA SER A 34 16.31 3.82 -13.11
C SER A 34 16.87 5.23 -13.38
N MET A 35 16.33 6.25 -12.69
CA MET A 35 16.81 7.63 -12.78
C MET A 35 18.15 7.86 -12.08
N MET A 36 18.56 6.97 -11.16
CA MET A 36 19.84 7.07 -10.46
C MET A 36 21.04 6.72 -11.38
N GLY A 37 20.80 6.16 -12.56
CA GLY A 37 21.85 5.72 -13.48
C GLY A 37 22.55 4.43 -13.02
N PRO A 38 23.62 3.99 -13.69
CA PRO A 38 24.28 2.74 -13.37
C PRO A 38 25.09 2.86 -12.07
N ILE A 39 24.47 2.48 -10.95
CA ILE A 39 25.11 2.39 -9.62
C ILE A 39 26.25 1.34 -9.62
N PHE A 40 26.23 0.39 -10.58
CA PHE A 40 27.18 -0.73 -10.70
C PHE A 40 27.93 -0.73 -12.05
N THR A 41 28.48 0.41 -12.48
CA THR A 41 29.42 0.39 -13.62
C THR A 41 30.77 -0.17 -13.15
N PRO A 42 31.29 -1.27 -13.73
CA PRO A 42 32.63 -1.73 -13.43
C PRO A 42 33.65 -0.62 -13.79
N PRO A 43 34.76 -0.50 -13.03
CA PRO A 43 35.71 0.61 -13.15
C PRO A 43 36.41 0.71 -14.51
N THR A 44 36.19 -0.25 -15.42
CA THR A 44 36.76 -0.30 -16.77
C THR A 44 36.07 0.62 -17.78
N MET A 45 34.96 1.30 -17.43
CA MET A 45 34.23 2.23 -18.31
C MET A 45 34.29 3.68 -17.82
N THR A 46 35.50 4.20 -17.59
CA THR A 46 35.74 5.54 -17.00
C THR A 46 35.83 6.69 -18.02
N HIS A 47 35.53 6.43 -19.30
CA HIS A 47 35.66 7.44 -20.38
C HIS A 47 34.34 8.12 -20.79
N LEU A 48 33.21 7.77 -20.17
CA LEU A 48 31.95 8.43 -20.46
C LEU A 48 31.86 9.77 -19.72
N PRO A 49 31.26 10.82 -20.33
CA PRO A 49 31.08 12.11 -19.68
C PRO A 49 30.42 11.88 -18.32
N ARG A 50 31.04 12.40 -17.25
CA ARG A 50 30.40 12.52 -15.94
C ARG A 50 29.26 13.53 -16.06
N TYR A 51 28.16 13.11 -16.67
CA TYR A 51 26.85 13.73 -16.50
C TYR A 51 26.64 13.89 -14.99
N ASN A 52 26.03 14.98 -14.53
CA ASN A 52 25.94 15.34 -13.11
C ASN A 52 25.18 14.28 -12.29
N MET A 53 25.88 13.17 -11.99
CA MET A 53 25.35 11.92 -11.44
C MET A 53 24.77 12.16 -10.05
N THR A 54 25.29 13.16 -9.33
CA THR A 54 24.82 13.53 -8.01
C THR A 54 23.39 14.09 -8.05
N GLY A 55 23.07 14.96 -9.02
CA GLY A 55 21.73 15.56 -9.15
C GLY A 55 20.66 14.54 -9.54
N SER A 56 20.96 13.68 -10.52
CA SER A 56 20.05 12.63 -10.98
C SER A 56 19.85 11.54 -9.93
N ALA A 57 20.91 11.18 -9.18
CA ALA A 57 20.81 10.19 -8.10
C ALA A 57 19.93 10.67 -6.93
N ILE A 58 20.04 11.95 -6.54
CA ILE A 58 19.21 12.51 -5.47
C ILE A 58 17.73 12.52 -5.89
N LEU A 59 17.44 12.96 -7.11
CA LEU A 59 16.06 12.95 -7.64
C LEU A 59 15.50 11.53 -7.74
N GLY A 60 16.29 10.58 -8.26
CA GLY A 60 15.87 9.18 -8.33
C GLY A 60 15.61 8.57 -6.94
N LEU A 61 16.46 8.86 -5.96
CA LEU A 61 16.26 8.44 -4.58
C LEU A 61 14.98 9.04 -3.98
N MET A 62 14.71 10.33 -4.23
CA MET A 62 13.47 10.96 -3.75
C MET A 62 12.23 10.28 -4.34
N VAL A 63 12.23 10.00 -5.65
CA VAL A 63 11.13 9.30 -6.32
C VAL A 63 10.95 7.90 -5.75
N ALA A 64 12.04 7.17 -5.49
CA ALA A 64 11.97 5.85 -4.89
C ALA A 64 11.42 5.88 -3.46
N ILE A 65 11.83 6.86 -2.63
CA ILE A 65 11.30 7.05 -1.28
C ILE A 65 9.79 7.37 -1.33
N ILE A 66 9.34 8.20 -2.27
CA ILE A 66 7.92 8.51 -2.46
C ILE A 66 7.15 7.24 -2.86
N GLY A 67 7.68 6.45 -3.79
CA GLY A 67 7.08 5.16 -4.19
C GLY A 67 6.94 4.20 -3.02
N TYR A 68 7.98 4.12 -2.17
CA TYR A 68 7.95 3.32 -0.95
C TYR A 68 6.93 3.84 0.07
N GLY A 69 6.85 5.16 0.24
CA GLY A 69 5.84 5.81 1.09
C GLY A 69 4.41 5.49 0.63
N ILE A 70 4.14 5.57 -0.67
CA ILE A 70 2.83 5.23 -1.26
C ILE A 70 2.49 3.75 -1.03
N LEU A 71 3.46 2.84 -1.15
CA LEU A 71 3.26 1.43 -0.85
C LEU A 71 2.82 1.22 0.60
N LEU A 72 3.57 1.77 1.55
CA LEU A 72 3.27 1.63 2.98
C LEU A 72 1.94 2.30 3.37
N LEU A 73 1.73 3.53 2.93
CA LEU A 73 0.51 4.28 3.25
C LEU A 73 -0.72 3.66 2.57
N GLY A 74 -0.59 3.19 1.33
CA GLY A 74 -1.69 2.55 0.61
C GLY A 74 -2.11 1.22 1.22
N THR A 75 -1.14 0.39 1.63
CA THR A 75 -1.42 -0.86 2.35
C THR A 75 -2.07 -0.59 3.71
N LEU A 76 -1.55 0.37 4.48
CA LEU A 76 -2.14 0.76 5.77
C LEU A 76 -3.55 1.35 5.62
N ALA A 77 -3.77 2.22 4.64
CA ALA A 77 -5.08 2.81 4.35
C ALA A 77 -6.10 1.72 3.97
N SER A 78 -5.69 0.74 3.17
CA SER A 78 -6.55 -0.40 2.80
C SER A 78 -6.92 -1.22 4.03
N PHE A 79 -5.96 -1.51 4.90
CA PHE A 79 -6.20 -2.21 6.15
C PHE A 79 -7.18 -1.46 7.06
N LEU A 80 -6.94 -0.17 7.31
CA LEU A 80 -7.79 0.66 8.17
C LEU A 80 -9.21 0.79 7.61
N LYS A 81 -9.35 1.01 6.30
CA LYS A 81 -10.65 1.18 5.65
C LYS A 81 -11.53 -0.07 5.81
N TYR A 82 -11.04 -1.22 5.37
CA TYR A 82 -11.86 -2.43 5.36
C TYR A 82 -12.07 -3.02 6.75
N SER A 83 -11.10 -2.86 7.67
CA SER A 83 -11.30 -3.24 9.07
C SER A 83 -12.39 -2.38 9.72
N ALA A 84 -12.35 -1.05 9.53
CA ALA A 84 -13.37 -0.15 10.06
C ALA A 84 -14.77 -0.46 9.48
N GLU A 85 -14.88 -0.70 8.17
CA GLU A 85 -16.14 -1.12 7.53
C GLU A 85 -16.68 -2.42 8.12
N TYR A 86 -15.81 -3.39 8.37
CA TYR A 86 -16.17 -4.66 8.98
C TYR A 86 -16.68 -4.49 10.42
N TYR A 87 -15.96 -3.75 11.27
CA TYR A 87 -16.38 -3.51 12.64
C TYR A 87 -17.69 -2.72 12.72
N ALA A 88 -17.85 -1.69 11.87
CA ALA A 88 -19.07 -0.92 11.81
C ALA A 88 -20.28 -1.76 11.39
N LYS A 89 -20.09 -2.69 10.43
CA LYS A 89 -21.13 -3.63 10.02
C LYS A 89 -21.52 -4.55 11.17
N GLU A 90 -20.56 -5.09 11.90
CA GLU A 90 -20.83 -6.00 13.01
C GLU A 90 -21.57 -5.31 14.16
N ILE A 91 -21.22 -4.06 14.48
CA ILE A 91 -21.91 -3.25 15.49
C ILE A 91 -23.35 -2.97 15.06
N ARG A 92 -23.58 -2.59 13.79
CA ARG A 92 -24.93 -2.33 13.27
C ARG A 92 -25.80 -3.59 13.31
N GLU A 93 -25.26 -4.72 12.88
CA GLU A 93 -26.00 -5.99 12.87
C GLU A 93 -26.43 -6.40 14.29
N LYS A 94 -25.52 -6.28 15.27
CA LYS A 94 -25.85 -6.50 16.69
C LYS A 94 -26.86 -5.48 17.20
N GLY A 95 -26.68 -4.18 16.96
CA GLY A 95 -27.61 -3.14 17.41
C GLY A 95 -29.04 -3.31 16.86
N THR A 96 -29.17 -3.77 15.62
CA THR A 96 -30.47 -4.03 14.99
C THR A 96 -31.18 -5.21 15.65
N LEU A 97 -30.44 -6.30 15.95
CA LEU A 97 -30.99 -7.44 16.67
C LEU A 97 -31.48 -7.07 18.08
N TYR A 98 -30.76 -6.18 18.78
CA TYR A 98 -31.18 -5.70 20.10
C TYR A 98 -32.47 -4.87 20.04
N GLN A 99 -32.68 -4.08 19.00
CA GLN A 99 -33.91 -3.29 18.80
C GLN A 99 -35.13 -4.17 18.51
N VAL A 100 -34.98 -5.24 17.71
CA VAL A 100 -36.07 -6.18 17.39
C VAL A 100 -36.48 -7.01 18.62
N GLN A 101 -35.58 -7.18 19.59
CA GLN A 101 -35.81 -8.02 20.76
C GLN A 101 -36.39 -7.25 21.97
N GLN A 102 -36.54 -5.93 21.88
CA GLN A 102 -37.23 -5.17 22.92
C GLN A 102 -38.75 -5.41 22.83
N PRO A 103 -39.41 -5.86 23.91
CA PRO A 103 -40.87 -6.00 23.91
C PRO A 103 -41.49 -4.61 23.76
N THR A 104 -42.29 -4.43 22.71
CA THR A 104 -43.22 -3.30 22.58
C THR A 104 -44.26 -3.43 23.69
N TYR A 105 -44.14 -2.60 24.73
CA TYR A 105 -45.19 -2.40 25.72
C TYR A 105 -46.27 -1.48 25.16
#